data_AF-A0A7L3LP02-F1
#
_entry.id   AF-A0A7L3LP02-F1
#
_cell.length_a   1.000
_cell.length_b   1.000
_cell.length_c   1.000
_cell.angle_alpha   90.00
_cell.angle_beta   90.00
_cell.angle_gamma   90.00
#
_symmetry.space_group_name_H-M   'P 1'
#
loop_
_entity.id
_entity.type
_entity.pdbx_description
1 polymer ?
#
loop_
_entity_poly.entity_id
_entity_poly.type
_entity_poly.pdbx_seq_one_letter_code
_entity_poly.pdbx_strand_id
1 'polypeptide(L)'
;SGFPGAQPVSMDKQNIKFLEQKPYKVSWKADGTRYMMLIDGKNEVYMIDRDNSIFHVSNLEFPFRKDLRTHLTNTLLDGEMIIDKVNGQVVPRYLIYDIIKFNGQPVGDCDFNVRLACIEKEIIFPRHEKMKNGLIDKAQEPFSVRNKPFFDIYTSRKLLEGNFAREVSHEVDGLIFQPTGKYKPGRCDDILKWKPPSLNSVDFRLKITRIGGEGLLTQNVGLLYVGNFDRPFAQIKVTKELKQYDNKIIECKFENNSWVFMRQRVDKSFPNAYTTAMAVCNSIQNPVTKEMLFEFIDRCTATSQGQTRKHHLDPDTELMPPPPPKRPHTIT
;
A
#
# COMPACT_ATOMS: atom_id res chain seq x y z
N SER A 1 -1.52 22.38 -7.78
CA SER A 1 -2.33 21.26 -8.29
C SER A 1 -1.53 19.98 -8.13
N GLY A 2 -2.19 18.85 -7.85
CA GLY A 2 -1.51 17.57 -7.63
C GLY A 2 -2.46 16.54 -7.01
N PHE A 3 -2.00 15.30 -6.93
CA PHE A 3 -2.77 14.19 -6.36
C PHE A 3 -3.07 14.43 -4.86
N PRO A 4 -4.35 14.43 -4.44
CA PRO A 4 -4.73 14.83 -3.09
C PRO A 4 -4.48 13.75 -2.02
N GLY A 5 -4.23 12.51 -2.43
CA GLY A 5 -4.10 11.39 -1.52
C GLY A 5 -2.92 11.47 -0.56
N ALA A 6 -3.12 11.01 0.68
CA ALA A 6 -2.15 11.00 1.77
C ALA A 6 -0.87 10.23 1.42
N GLN A 7 0.32 10.84 1.50
CA GLN A 7 1.59 10.18 1.16
C GLN A 7 2.33 9.73 2.43
N PRO A 8 2.56 8.41 2.61
CA PRO A 8 3.27 7.89 3.77
C PRO A 8 4.78 8.14 3.69
N VAL A 9 5.39 8.30 4.86
CA VAL A 9 6.85 8.41 5.04
C VAL A 9 7.48 7.08 5.43
N SER A 10 8.75 6.89 5.07
CA SER A 10 9.48 5.67 5.44
C SER A 10 9.71 5.63 6.95
N MET A 11 9.50 4.47 7.56
CA MET A 11 9.80 4.26 8.97
C MET A 11 11.30 4.36 9.23
N ASP A 12 11.66 5.06 10.30
CA ASP A 12 13.02 5.20 10.80
C ASP A 12 13.06 5.08 12.34
N LYS A 13 14.27 5.11 12.91
CA LYS A 13 14.50 4.93 14.35
C LYS A 13 13.91 6.07 15.21
N GLN A 14 13.56 7.21 14.62
CA GLN A 14 12.94 8.34 15.31
C GLN A 14 11.41 8.21 15.28
N ASN A 15 10.84 8.01 14.09
CA ASN A 15 9.39 8.00 13.89
C ASN A 15 8.73 6.70 14.35
N ILE A 16 9.46 5.58 14.50
CA ILE A 16 8.90 4.35 15.09
C ILE A 16 8.31 4.60 16.50
N LYS A 17 8.83 5.59 17.23
CA LYS A 17 8.33 6.00 18.56
C LYS A 17 6.88 6.49 18.53
N PHE A 18 6.38 6.89 17.37
CA PHE A 18 4.97 7.26 17.20
C PHE A 18 4.02 6.13 17.55
N LEU A 19 4.42 4.86 17.36
CA LEU A 19 3.61 3.69 17.69
C LEU A 19 3.33 3.56 19.20
N GLU A 20 4.19 4.14 20.04
CA GLU A 20 4.01 4.19 21.50
C GLU A 20 3.18 5.41 21.95
N GLN A 21 3.20 6.49 21.17
CA GLN A 21 2.64 7.79 21.57
C GLN A 21 1.18 7.98 21.19
N LYS A 22 0.69 7.27 20.17
CA LYS A 22 -0.67 7.42 19.63
C LYS A 22 -1.17 6.09 19.06
N PRO A 23 -2.49 5.88 19.00
CA PRO A 23 -3.06 4.65 18.48
C PRO A 23 -2.79 4.49 16.98
N TYR A 24 -2.38 3.29 16.60
CA TYR A 24 -2.13 2.87 15.22
C TYR A 24 -2.86 1.57 14.90
N LYS A 25 -3.18 1.40 13.62
CA LYS A 25 -3.46 0.10 13.03
C LYS A 25 -2.39 -0.25 12.01
N VAL A 26 -2.24 -1.55 11.76
CA VAL A 26 -1.27 -2.08 10.80
C VAL A 26 -1.98 -2.90 9.72
N SER A 27 -1.50 -2.78 8.49
CA SER A 27 -1.81 -3.70 7.41
C SER A 27 -0.54 -4.03 6.63
N TRP A 28 -0.59 -5.03 5.76
CA TRP A 28 0.53 -5.30 4.87
C TRP A 28 0.62 -4.23 3.80
N LYS A 29 1.83 -3.95 3.32
CA LYS A 29 2.03 -3.17 2.12
C LYS A 29 2.01 -4.13 0.92
N ALA A 30 1.19 -3.81 -0.09
CA ALA A 30 1.19 -4.54 -1.35
C ALA A 30 2.06 -3.80 -2.36
N ASP A 31 2.56 -4.51 -3.37
CA ASP A 31 3.13 -3.90 -4.58
C ASP A 31 2.03 -3.69 -5.61
N GLY A 32 1.28 -2.60 -5.47
CA GLY A 32 0.24 -2.21 -6.42
C GLY A 32 0.36 -0.78 -6.90
N THR A 33 -0.53 -0.42 -7.82
CA THR A 33 -0.65 0.96 -8.32
C THR A 33 -1.71 1.68 -7.51
N ARG A 34 -1.33 2.79 -6.88
CA ARG A 34 -2.26 3.59 -6.08
C ARG A 34 -3.27 4.32 -6.98
N TYR A 35 -4.54 4.22 -6.61
CA TYR A 35 -5.62 5.00 -7.21
C TYR A 35 -6.55 5.52 -6.13
N MET A 36 -7.10 6.73 -6.32
CA MET A 36 -8.33 7.12 -5.66
C MET A 36 -9.51 6.82 -6.57
N MET A 37 -10.63 6.39 -6.01
CA MET A 37 -11.84 6.11 -6.77
C MET A 37 -12.92 7.13 -6.42
N LEU A 38 -13.36 7.89 -7.43
CA LEU A 38 -14.52 8.76 -7.36
C LEU A 38 -15.74 7.99 -7.89
N ILE A 39 -16.77 7.90 -7.07
CA ILE A 39 -18.08 7.34 -7.44
C ILE A 39 -19.07 8.49 -7.40
N ASP A 40 -19.53 8.93 -8.56
CA ASP A 40 -20.40 10.11 -8.69
C ASP A 40 -21.80 9.80 -9.25
N GLY A 41 -22.06 8.54 -9.59
CA GLY A 41 -23.34 8.12 -10.15
C GLY A 41 -23.26 6.77 -10.85
N LYS A 42 -24.38 6.36 -11.43
CA LYS A 42 -24.44 5.12 -12.21
C LYS A 42 -23.60 5.29 -13.48
N ASN A 43 -22.63 4.40 -13.71
CA ASN A 43 -21.62 4.52 -14.76
C ASN A 43 -20.74 5.79 -14.67
N GLU A 44 -20.72 6.47 -13.52
CA GLU A 44 -19.85 7.62 -13.26
C GLU A 44 -18.84 7.24 -12.17
N VAL A 45 -18.00 6.26 -12.52
CA VAL A 45 -16.92 5.77 -11.66
C VAL A 45 -15.59 6.10 -12.32
N TYR A 46 -14.71 6.77 -11.58
CA TYR A 46 -13.43 7.23 -12.08
C TYR A 46 -12.30 6.82 -11.14
N MET A 47 -11.18 6.44 -11.72
CA MET A 47 -9.93 6.16 -11.02
C MET A 47 -8.94 7.28 -11.29
N ILE A 48 -8.30 7.77 -10.23
CA ILE A 48 -7.38 8.91 -10.28
C ILE A 48 -6.02 8.41 -9.80
N ASP A 49 -5.01 8.46 -10.66
CA ASP A 49 -3.64 8.05 -10.31
C ASP A 49 -2.83 9.18 -9.65
N ARG A 50 -1.56 8.89 -9.33
CA ARG A 50 -0.62 9.85 -8.72
C ARG A 50 -0.26 11.03 -9.63
N ASP A 51 -0.36 10.85 -10.95
CA ASP A 51 -0.10 11.88 -11.95
C ASP A 51 -1.38 12.70 -12.23
N ASN A 52 -2.45 12.44 -11.47
CA ASN A 52 -3.77 13.05 -11.62
C ASN A 52 -4.43 12.75 -12.97
N SER A 53 -4.04 11.64 -13.61
CA SER A 53 -4.72 11.08 -14.78
C SER A 53 -6.04 10.44 -14.32
N ILE A 54 -7.09 10.65 -15.11
CA ILE A 54 -8.45 10.20 -14.80
C ILE A 54 -8.84 9.09 -15.77
N PHE A 55 -9.23 7.95 -15.24
CA PHE A 55 -9.69 6.78 -16.00
C PHE A 55 -11.14 6.50 -15.67
N HIS A 56 -12.00 6.46 -16.68
CA HIS A 56 -13.38 6.03 -16.52
C HIS A 56 -13.45 4.50 -16.38
N VAL A 57 -14.25 4.01 -15.42
CA VAL A 57 -14.48 2.59 -15.19
C VAL A 57 -15.92 2.26 -15.54
N SER A 58 -16.09 1.47 -16.59
CA SER A 58 -17.39 0.96 -17.01
C SER A 58 -17.77 -0.31 -16.23
N ASN A 59 -19.08 -0.57 -16.11
CA ASN A 59 -19.63 -1.81 -15.55
C ASN A 59 -19.18 -2.14 -14.11
N LEU A 60 -18.96 -1.10 -13.29
CA LEU A 60 -18.67 -1.27 -11.87
C LEU A 60 -19.77 -0.58 -11.05
N GLU A 61 -20.48 -1.35 -10.23
CA GLU A 61 -21.65 -0.86 -9.51
C GLU A 61 -21.41 -0.73 -7.99
N PHE A 62 -21.92 0.36 -7.42
CA PHE A 62 -21.89 0.70 -6.01
C PHE A 62 -23.30 1.03 -5.52
N PRO A 63 -24.08 0.03 -5.05
CA PRO A 63 -25.42 0.24 -4.56
C PRO A 63 -25.45 0.92 -3.19
N PHE A 64 -26.47 1.72 -2.94
CA PHE A 64 -26.72 2.32 -1.64
C PHE A 64 -27.32 1.29 -0.68
N ARG A 65 -26.77 1.15 0.53
CA ARG A 65 -27.17 0.12 1.49
C ARG A 65 -28.68 0.10 1.81
N LYS A 66 -29.33 1.26 1.88
CA LYS A 66 -30.77 1.34 2.22
C LYS A 66 -31.69 1.10 1.03
N ASP A 67 -31.19 1.24 -0.20
CA ASP A 67 -31.92 0.94 -1.43
C ASP A 67 -30.95 0.49 -2.51
N LEU A 68 -30.87 -0.82 -2.73
CA LEU A 68 -29.95 -1.45 -3.68
C LEU A 68 -30.19 -1.07 -5.15
N ARG A 69 -31.30 -0.40 -5.47
CA ARG A 69 -31.59 0.15 -6.81
C ARG A 69 -30.91 1.49 -7.04
N THR A 70 -30.59 2.19 -5.95
CA THR A 70 -29.93 3.50 -5.99
C THR A 70 -28.42 3.31 -6.01
N HIS A 71 -27.73 4.08 -6.86
CA HIS A 71 -26.27 4.09 -6.91
C HIS A 71 -25.70 5.16 -5.99
N LEU A 72 -24.54 4.90 -5.40
CA LEU A 72 -23.79 5.91 -4.65
C LEU A 72 -23.37 7.07 -5.57
N THR A 73 -23.26 8.25 -4.98
CA THR A 73 -22.75 9.48 -5.61
C THR A 73 -21.80 10.20 -4.65
N ASN A 74 -21.08 11.23 -5.10
CA ASN A 74 -20.26 12.09 -4.22
C ASN A 74 -19.39 11.32 -3.20
N THR A 75 -18.83 10.18 -3.60
CA THR A 75 -18.09 9.26 -2.73
C THR A 75 -16.66 9.14 -3.25
N LEU A 76 -15.69 9.30 -2.35
CA LEU A 76 -14.26 9.29 -2.67
C LEU A 76 -13.53 8.28 -1.79
N LEU A 77 -12.95 7.27 -2.42
CA LEU A 77 -12.20 6.18 -1.78
C LEU A 77 -10.70 6.30 -2.11
N ASP A 78 -9.85 5.84 -1.20
CA ASP A 78 -8.40 5.71 -1.41
C ASP A 78 -8.01 4.22 -1.34
N GLY A 79 -7.21 3.79 -2.31
CA GLY A 79 -6.93 2.37 -2.48
C GLY A 79 -5.76 2.08 -3.39
N GLU A 80 -5.58 0.79 -3.62
CA GLU A 80 -4.48 0.27 -4.42
C GLU A 80 -5.01 -0.82 -5.35
N MET A 81 -4.69 -0.70 -6.64
CA MET A 81 -4.93 -1.72 -7.65
C MET A 81 -3.77 -2.72 -7.62
N ILE A 82 -4.09 -3.97 -7.33
CA ILE A 82 -3.16 -5.09 -7.32
C ILE A 82 -3.55 -6.11 -8.40
N ILE A 83 -2.60 -6.95 -8.76
CA ILE A 83 -2.79 -8.04 -9.70
C ILE A 83 -2.57 -9.34 -8.94
N ASP A 84 -3.66 -10.04 -8.60
CA ASP A 84 -3.60 -11.36 -7.97
C ASP A 84 -3.36 -12.44 -9.03
N LYS A 85 -2.61 -13.48 -8.66
CA LYS A 85 -2.54 -14.73 -9.45
C LYS A 85 -3.25 -15.84 -8.69
N VAL A 86 -4.47 -16.17 -9.12
CA VAL A 86 -5.28 -17.23 -8.51
C VAL A 86 -5.42 -18.37 -9.50
N ASN A 87 -4.93 -19.57 -9.15
CA ASN A 87 -4.96 -20.76 -10.02
C ASN A 87 -4.38 -20.51 -11.42
N GLY A 88 -3.33 -19.68 -11.52
CA GLY A 88 -2.71 -19.31 -12.80
C GLY A 88 -3.43 -18.20 -13.58
N GLN A 89 -4.63 -17.80 -13.16
CA GLN A 89 -5.36 -16.69 -13.76
C GLN A 89 -4.98 -15.36 -13.10
N VAL A 90 -4.77 -14.36 -13.95
CA VAL A 90 -4.49 -12.98 -13.54
C VAL A 90 -5.82 -12.28 -13.23
N VAL A 91 -6.01 -11.85 -11.99
CA VAL A 91 -7.24 -11.21 -11.53
C VAL A 91 -6.92 -9.83 -10.95
N PRO A 92 -7.30 -8.73 -11.62
CA PRO A 92 -7.13 -7.39 -11.07
C PRO A 92 -8.07 -7.17 -9.88
N ARG A 93 -7.56 -6.48 -8.85
CA ARG A 93 -8.32 -6.17 -7.65
C ARG A 93 -7.98 -4.80 -7.11
N TYR A 94 -9.02 -4.03 -6.81
CA TYR A 94 -8.91 -2.77 -6.08
C TYR A 94 -9.14 -3.02 -4.58
N LEU A 95 -8.10 -2.77 -3.78
CA LEU A 95 -8.13 -2.82 -2.32
C LEU A 95 -8.36 -1.42 -1.75
N ILE A 96 -9.55 -1.18 -1.21
CA ILE A 96 -9.90 0.07 -0.54
C ILE A 96 -9.29 0.06 0.86
N TYR A 97 -8.47 1.04 1.20
CA TYR A 97 -7.87 1.14 2.53
C TYR A 97 -8.30 2.40 3.30
N ASP A 98 -8.89 3.39 2.65
CA ASP A 98 -9.48 4.55 3.34
C ASP A 98 -10.66 5.17 2.53
N ILE A 99 -11.47 5.99 3.19
CA ILE A 99 -12.61 6.72 2.60
C ILE A 99 -12.58 8.17 3.05
N ILE A 100 -12.64 9.10 2.09
CA ILE A 100 -12.55 10.55 2.36
C ILE A 100 -13.95 11.17 2.40
N LYS A 101 -14.84 10.73 1.51
CA LYS A 101 -16.20 11.26 1.38
C LYS A 101 -17.17 10.14 1.08
N PHE A 102 -18.38 10.19 1.64
CA PHE A 102 -19.44 9.21 1.39
C PHE A 102 -20.77 9.95 1.19
N ASN A 103 -21.36 9.86 -0.01
CA ASN A 103 -22.60 10.58 -0.36
C ASN A 103 -22.57 12.06 0.06
N GLY A 104 -21.45 12.74 -0.21
CA GLY A 104 -21.26 14.14 0.16
C GLY A 104 -20.85 14.39 1.63
N GLN A 105 -20.96 13.40 2.51
CA GLN A 105 -20.59 13.52 3.93
C GLN A 105 -19.06 13.45 4.11
N PRO A 106 -18.46 14.33 4.95
CA PRO A 106 -17.02 14.43 5.14
C PRO A 106 -16.48 13.36 6.10
N VAL A 107 -16.63 12.07 5.75
CA VAL A 107 -16.22 10.94 6.60
C VAL A 107 -14.71 10.92 6.87
N GLY A 108 -13.91 11.58 6.02
CA GLY A 108 -12.48 11.80 6.24
C GLY A 108 -12.14 12.51 7.55
N ASP A 109 -13.07 13.31 8.10
CA ASP A 109 -12.89 14.00 9.39
C ASP A 109 -13.13 13.09 10.61
N CYS A 110 -13.69 11.89 10.41
CA CYS A 110 -13.92 10.91 11.46
C CYS A 110 -12.65 10.11 11.80
N ASP A 111 -12.66 9.41 12.95
CA ASP A 111 -11.64 8.43 13.31
C ASP A 111 -11.56 7.30 12.27
N PHE A 112 -10.35 6.82 11.99
CA PHE A 112 -10.06 5.79 11.00
C PHE A 112 -10.88 4.51 11.21
N ASN A 113 -11.21 4.13 12.45
CA ASN A 113 -12.07 2.98 12.70
C ASN A 113 -13.50 3.19 12.18
N VAL A 114 -14.02 4.42 12.31
CA VAL A 114 -15.31 4.80 11.72
C VAL A 114 -15.23 4.75 10.20
N ARG A 115 -14.12 5.22 9.62
CA ARG A 115 -13.88 5.17 8.16
C ARG A 115 -13.80 3.74 7.64
N LEU A 116 -13.10 2.84 8.34
CA LEU A 116 -13.05 1.41 8.02
C LEU A 116 -14.43 0.74 8.11
N ALA A 117 -15.18 1.02 9.17
CA ALA A 117 -16.55 0.52 9.32
C ALA A 117 -17.48 1.05 8.23
N CYS A 118 -17.28 2.30 7.79
CA CYS A 118 -18.01 2.89 6.67
C CYS A 118 -17.71 2.15 5.36
N ILE A 119 -16.45 1.82 5.06
CA ILE A 119 -16.08 1.04 3.87
C ILE A 119 -16.79 -0.32 3.90
N GLU A 120 -16.68 -1.04 5.01
CA GLU A 120 -17.28 -2.38 5.11
C GLU A 120 -18.80 -2.33 4.96
N LYS A 121 -19.47 -1.48 5.74
CA LYS A 121 -20.94 -1.46 5.81
C LYS A 121 -21.57 -0.78 4.60
N GLU A 122 -21.00 0.30 4.09
CA GLU A 122 -21.66 1.14 3.10
C GLU A 122 -21.13 0.92 1.67
N ILE A 123 -19.95 0.30 1.49
CA ILE A 123 -19.39 0.01 0.17
C ILE A 123 -19.37 -1.49 -0.12
N ILE A 124 -18.78 -2.30 0.76
CA ILE A 124 -18.54 -3.72 0.51
C ILE A 124 -19.83 -4.54 0.70
N PHE A 125 -20.50 -4.39 1.84
CA PHE A 125 -21.71 -5.15 2.17
C PHE A 125 -22.83 -5.00 1.12
N PRO A 126 -23.20 -3.78 0.65
CA PRO A 126 -24.29 -3.62 -0.31
C PRO A 126 -23.98 -4.27 -1.66
N ARG A 127 -22.70 -4.26 -2.08
CA ARG A 127 -22.25 -4.95 -3.29
C ARG A 127 -22.40 -6.46 -3.14
N HIS A 128 -21.92 -7.03 -2.03
CA HIS A 128 -22.07 -8.45 -1.76
C HIS A 128 -23.54 -8.89 -1.67
N GLU A 129 -24.40 -8.09 -1.05
CA GLU A 129 -25.84 -8.37 -0.96
C GLU A 129 -26.48 -8.42 -2.36
N LYS A 130 -26.17 -7.42 -3.20
CA LYS A 130 -26.68 -7.36 -4.58
C LYS A 130 -26.13 -8.48 -5.47
N MET A 131 -24.86 -8.87 -5.28
CA MET A 131 -24.25 -10.05 -5.93
C MET A 131 -24.93 -11.35 -5.51
N LYS A 132 -25.20 -11.54 -4.22
CA LYS A 132 -25.89 -12.73 -3.68
C LYS A 132 -27.29 -12.88 -4.26
N ASN A 133 -27.96 -11.77 -4.54
CA ASN A 133 -29.27 -11.73 -5.18
C ASN A 133 -29.22 -11.91 -6.71
N GLY A 134 -28.03 -12.13 -7.30
CA GLY A 134 -27.86 -12.31 -8.75
C GLY A 134 -28.04 -11.03 -9.57
N LEU A 135 -28.06 -9.86 -8.92
CA LEU A 135 -28.29 -8.56 -9.56
C LEU A 135 -26.99 -7.88 -10.02
N ILE A 136 -25.84 -8.35 -9.52
CA ILE A 136 -24.51 -8.03 -10.05
C ILE A 136 -23.84 -9.34 -10.46
N ASP A 137 -23.43 -9.43 -11.72
CA ASP A 137 -22.56 -10.50 -12.20
C ASP A 137 -21.10 -10.07 -12.03
N LYS A 138 -20.41 -10.72 -11.09
CA LYS A 138 -19.00 -10.48 -10.79
C LYS A 138 -18.08 -10.74 -12.00
N ALA A 139 -18.47 -11.60 -12.93
CA ALA A 139 -17.67 -11.88 -14.12
C ALA A 139 -17.70 -10.73 -15.15
N GLN A 140 -18.70 -9.85 -15.07
CA GLN A 140 -18.82 -8.68 -15.95
C GLN A 140 -18.10 -7.44 -15.40
N GLU A 141 -17.69 -7.46 -14.12
CA GLU A 141 -16.97 -6.34 -13.52
C GLU A 141 -15.51 -6.33 -14.00
N PRO A 142 -14.93 -5.14 -14.27
CA PRO A 142 -13.57 -5.02 -14.79
C PRO A 142 -12.51 -5.49 -13.79
N PHE A 143 -12.81 -5.43 -12.48
CA PHE A 143 -11.94 -5.90 -11.41
C PHE A 143 -12.74 -6.14 -10.13
N SER A 144 -12.19 -6.97 -9.24
CA SER A 144 -12.77 -7.19 -7.92
C SER A 144 -12.53 -5.97 -7.03
N VAL A 145 -13.52 -5.55 -6.25
CA VAL A 145 -13.35 -4.54 -5.19
C VAL A 145 -13.40 -5.23 -3.84
N ARG A 146 -12.44 -4.94 -2.95
CA ARG A 146 -12.40 -5.44 -1.57
C ARG A 146 -11.93 -4.36 -0.62
N ASN A 147 -12.30 -4.46 0.65
CA ASN A 147 -11.63 -3.70 1.71
C ASN A 147 -10.27 -4.34 2.03
N LYS A 148 -9.29 -3.50 2.36
CA LYS A 148 -8.03 -3.92 2.93
C LYS A 148 -8.17 -3.97 4.45
N PRO A 149 -8.07 -5.15 5.08
CA PRO A 149 -8.19 -5.24 6.53
C PRO A 149 -6.99 -4.59 7.22
N PHE A 150 -7.29 -3.95 8.34
CA PHE A 150 -6.32 -3.35 9.26
C PHE A 150 -6.49 -3.98 10.63
N PHE A 151 -5.37 -4.35 11.23
CA PHE A 151 -5.29 -5.05 12.49
C PHE A 151 -4.63 -4.16 13.54
N ASP A 152 -4.68 -4.61 14.78
CA ASP A 152 -3.84 -4.05 15.83
C ASP A 152 -2.35 -4.25 15.50
N ILE A 153 -1.50 -3.30 15.89
CA ILE A 153 -0.04 -3.33 15.68
C ILE A 153 0.64 -4.61 16.17
N TYR A 154 0.10 -5.29 17.19
CA TYR A 154 0.65 -6.56 17.68
C TYR A 154 0.54 -7.70 16.64
N THR A 155 -0.33 -7.54 15.64
CA THR A 155 -0.48 -8.49 14.53
C THR A 155 0.66 -8.38 13.50
N SER A 156 1.51 -7.34 13.59
CA SER A 156 2.63 -7.11 12.65
C SER A 156 3.53 -8.34 12.48
N ARG A 157 3.80 -9.08 13.56
CA ARG A 157 4.59 -10.32 13.52
C ARG A 157 3.93 -11.39 12.65
N LYS A 158 2.62 -11.60 12.83
CA LYS A 158 1.85 -12.58 12.02
C LYS A 158 1.77 -12.17 10.55
N LEU A 159 1.71 -10.86 10.26
CA LEU A 159 1.67 -10.36 8.88
C LEU A 159 2.98 -10.60 8.12
N LEU A 160 4.13 -10.58 8.81
CA LEU A 160 5.45 -10.73 8.20
C LEU A 160 6.01 -12.16 8.25
N GLU A 161 5.79 -12.88 9.35
CA GLU A 161 6.38 -14.22 9.58
C GLU A 161 5.35 -15.35 9.50
N GLY A 162 4.06 -15.03 9.54
CA GLY A 162 3.00 -16.02 9.55
C GLY A 162 2.63 -16.55 8.16
N ASN A 163 1.65 -17.46 8.14
CA ASN A 163 1.06 -17.97 6.91
C ASN A 163 0.31 -16.91 6.10
N PHE A 164 0.16 -15.70 6.65
CA PHE A 164 -0.54 -14.59 6.00
C PHE A 164 0.01 -14.30 4.60
N ALA A 165 1.34 -14.29 4.43
CA ALA A 165 1.97 -14.10 3.13
C ALA A 165 1.63 -15.19 2.09
N ARG A 166 1.20 -16.39 2.55
CA ARG A 166 0.72 -17.48 1.69
C ARG A 166 -0.80 -17.39 1.42
N GLU A 167 -1.54 -16.72 2.30
CA GLU A 167 -2.98 -16.51 2.16
C GLU A 167 -3.29 -15.37 1.18
N VAL A 168 -2.38 -14.41 1.04
CA VAL A 168 -2.46 -13.38 0.00
C VAL A 168 -1.87 -13.89 -1.32
N SER A 169 -2.59 -13.66 -2.42
CA SER A 169 -2.20 -14.11 -3.77
C SER A 169 -1.35 -13.07 -4.53
N HIS A 170 -0.83 -12.08 -3.81
CA HIS A 170 -0.02 -10.97 -4.30
C HIS A 170 1.21 -10.75 -3.40
N GLU A 171 2.23 -10.08 -3.91
CA GLU A 171 3.48 -9.83 -3.19
C GLU A 171 3.30 -8.83 -2.04
N VAL A 172 3.82 -9.20 -0.86
CA VAL A 172 3.87 -8.34 0.33
C VAL A 172 5.27 -7.77 0.46
N ASP A 173 5.41 -6.46 0.28
CA ASP A 173 6.71 -5.77 0.25
C ASP A 173 7.01 -4.97 1.53
N GLY A 174 6.19 -5.14 2.57
CA GLY A 174 6.37 -4.48 3.86
C GLY A 174 5.08 -4.36 4.69
N LEU A 175 5.06 -3.39 5.59
CA LEU A 175 3.91 -3.03 6.43
C LEU A 175 3.57 -1.54 6.25
N ILE A 176 2.30 -1.21 6.46
CA ILE A 176 1.81 0.16 6.56
C ILE A 176 1.17 0.36 7.93
N PHE A 177 1.62 1.39 8.65
CA PHE A 177 1.10 1.79 9.95
C PHE A 177 0.28 3.06 9.77
N GLN A 178 -1.01 2.94 10.02
CA GLN A 178 -2.00 4.00 9.85
C GLN A 178 -2.45 4.53 11.23
N PRO A 179 -2.28 5.82 11.52
CA PRO A 179 -2.79 6.41 12.76
C PRO A 179 -4.32 6.43 12.74
N THR A 180 -4.97 6.32 13.91
CA THR A 180 -6.44 6.30 13.95
C THR A 180 -7.11 7.66 13.76
N GLY A 181 -6.36 8.76 13.76
CA GLY A 181 -6.91 10.10 13.58
C GLY A 181 -7.57 10.35 12.20
N LYS A 182 -8.05 11.59 12.01
CA LYS A 182 -8.66 12.05 10.75
C LYS A 182 -7.73 11.93 9.54
N TYR A 183 -8.30 11.80 8.35
CA TYR A 183 -7.56 11.79 7.09
C TYR A 183 -6.83 13.12 6.88
N LYS A 184 -5.57 13.05 6.43
CA LYS A 184 -4.77 14.24 6.10
C LYS A 184 -4.29 14.13 4.64
N PRO A 185 -4.67 15.05 3.74
CA PRO A 185 -4.20 15.03 2.37
C PRO A 185 -2.71 15.38 2.26
N GLY A 186 -2.06 14.97 1.17
CA GLY A 186 -0.65 15.25 0.93
C GLY A 186 0.31 14.48 1.86
N ARG A 187 1.52 15.00 2.06
CA ARG A 187 2.51 14.32 2.92
C ARG A 187 2.01 14.20 4.35
N CYS A 188 2.01 12.97 4.88
CA CYS A 188 1.61 12.69 6.24
C CYS A 188 2.77 11.98 6.97
N ASP A 189 3.47 12.73 7.82
CA ASP A 189 4.59 12.19 8.62
C ASP A 189 4.12 11.18 9.68
N ASP A 190 2.80 11.11 9.93
CA ASP A 190 2.20 10.16 10.84
C ASP A 190 1.92 8.79 10.18
N ILE A 191 1.83 8.69 8.85
CA ILE A 191 1.59 7.39 8.19
C ILE A 191 2.94 6.78 7.84
N LEU A 192 3.27 5.65 8.45
CA LEU A 192 4.59 5.05 8.34
C LEU A 192 4.54 3.82 7.44
N LYS A 193 5.37 3.78 6.40
CA LYS A 193 5.62 2.57 5.62
C LYS A 193 6.94 1.95 6.10
N TRP A 194 6.87 0.71 6.53
CA TRP A 194 8.06 -0.08 6.84
C TRP A 194 8.29 -1.08 5.71
N LYS A 195 9.54 -1.18 5.25
CA LYS A 195 9.98 -2.21 4.31
C LYS A 195 11.21 -2.91 4.88
N PRO A 196 11.38 -4.22 4.66
CA PRO A 196 12.65 -4.87 4.90
C PRO A 196 13.78 -4.09 4.21
N PRO A 197 14.95 -3.89 4.85
CA PRO A 197 16.05 -3.13 4.26
C PRO A 197 16.47 -3.65 2.87
N SER A 198 16.37 -4.96 2.65
CA SER A 198 16.64 -5.62 1.36
C SER A 198 15.64 -5.27 0.24
N LEU A 199 14.47 -4.73 0.57
CA LEU A 199 13.42 -4.32 -0.36
C LEU A 199 13.32 -2.80 -0.54
N ASN A 200 14.28 -2.04 0.03
CA ASN A 200 14.36 -0.61 -0.19
C ASN A 200 14.89 -0.32 -1.60
N SER A 201 14.14 0.49 -2.34
CA SER A 201 14.41 0.84 -3.72
C SER A 201 14.11 2.32 -4.00
N VAL A 202 14.72 2.85 -5.04
CA VAL A 202 14.48 4.20 -5.55
C VAL A 202 14.24 4.13 -7.05
N ASP A 203 13.28 4.91 -7.53
CA ASP A 203 13.04 5.05 -8.97
C ASP A 203 13.88 6.19 -9.54
N PHE A 204 14.77 5.86 -10.46
CA PHE A 204 15.68 6.78 -11.12
C PHE A 204 15.33 6.91 -12.60
N ARG A 205 15.64 8.08 -13.17
CA ARG A 205 15.76 8.21 -14.63
C ARG A 205 17.15 7.78 -15.03
N LEU A 206 17.27 6.72 -15.81
CA LEU A 206 18.54 6.25 -16.33
C LEU A 206 18.96 7.09 -17.54
N LYS A 207 20.22 7.52 -17.58
CA LYS A 207 20.85 8.08 -18.79
C LYS A 207 22.21 7.42 -19.00
N ILE A 208 22.36 6.66 -20.07
CA ILE A 208 23.63 6.02 -20.42
C ILE A 208 24.48 7.01 -21.19
N THR A 209 25.68 7.29 -20.69
CA THR A 209 26.63 8.21 -21.31
C THR A 209 27.95 7.49 -21.57
N ARG A 210 28.58 7.76 -22.71
CA ARG A 210 29.95 7.34 -22.98
C ARG A 210 30.89 8.34 -22.35
N ILE A 211 31.69 7.89 -21.39
CA ILE A 211 32.74 8.69 -20.80
C ILE A 211 34.05 8.18 -21.41
N GLY A 212 34.79 9.08 -22.04
CA GLY A 212 36.09 8.87 -22.65
C GLY A 212 36.84 10.19 -22.77
N GLY A 213 38.16 10.11 -22.86
CA GLY A 213 39.06 11.25 -23.03
C GLY A 213 40.35 10.79 -23.70
N GLU A 214 41.20 11.74 -24.10
CA GLU A 214 42.50 11.39 -24.71
C GLU A 214 43.31 10.50 -23.75
N GLY A 215 43.68 9.30 -24.22
CA GLY A 215 44.42 8.30 -23.44
C GLY A 215 43.59 7.41 -22.50
N LEU A 216 42.26 7.59 -22.41
CA LEU A 216 41.38 6.77 -21.55
C LEU A 216 40.54 5.79 -22.37
N LEU A 217 40.40 4.56 -21.87
CA LEU A 217 39.48 3.58 -22.44
C LEU A 217 38.04 4.11 -22.35
N THR A 218 37.36 4.25 -23.49
CA THR A 218 35.95 4.64 -23.52
C THR A 218 35.09 3.60 -22.81
N GLN A 219 34.33 4.04 -21.80
CA GLN A 219 33.42 3.18 -21.04
C GLN A 219 31.99 3.76 -21.06
N ASN A 220 30.99 2.88 -21.14
CA ASN A 220 29.60 3.28 -20.96
C ASN A 220 29.28 3.30 -19.47
N VAL A 221 28.80 4.43 -18.97
CA VAL A 221 28.38 4.61 -17.58
C VAL A 221 26.88 4.93 -17.54
N GLY A 222 26.14 4.27 -16.67
CA GLY A 222 24.73 4.56 -16.43
C GLY A 222 24.63 5.60 -15.33
N LEU A 223 24.13 6.79 -15.66
CA LEU A 223 23.89 7.87 -14.70
C LEU A 223 22.45 7.79 -14.20
N LEU A 224 22.27 7.77 -12.89
CA LEU A 224 20.97 7.71 -12.23
C LEU A 224 20.56 9.11 -11.77
N TYR A 225 19.43 9.62 -12.26
CA TYR A 225 18.90 10.94 -11.90
C TYR A 225 17.64 10.84 -11.04
N VAL A 226 17.50 11.79 -10.12
CA VAL A 226 16.32 12.00 -9.28
C VAL A 226 15.67 13.35 -9.62
N GLY A 227 14.41 13.54 -9.25
CA GLY A 227 13.70 14.81 -9.45
C GLY A 227 14.24 15.91 -8.53
N ASN A 228 14.16 17.17 -8.98
CA ASN A 228 14.63 18.36 -8.25
C ASN A 228 16.13 18.32 -7.88
N PHE A 229 16.94 17.64 -8.69
CA PHE A 229 18.39 17.61 -8.56
C PHE A 229 19.05 17.47 -9.94
N ASP A 230 19.82 18.48 -10.35
CA ASP A 230 20.30 18.58 -11.74
C ASP A 230 21.49 17.67 -12.06
N ARG A 231 22.17 17.17 -11.03
CA ARG A 231 23.36 16.31 -11.17
C ARG A 231 22.97 14.83 -11.07
N PRO A 232 23.77 13.89 -11.63
CA PRO A 232 23.60 12.48 -11.35
C PRO A 232 23.62 12.23 -9.84
N PHE A 233 22.60 11.54 -9.34
CA PHE A 233 22.51 11.13 -7.94
C PHE A 233 23.48 9.98 -7.64
N ALA A 234 23.57 9.03 -8.57
CA ALA A 234 24.45 7.87 -8.46
C ALA A 234 24.82 7.32 -9.85
N GLN A 235 25.64 6.28 -9.86
CA GLN A 235 25.99 5.55 -11.07
C GLN A 235 25.61 4.07 -10.93
N ILE A 236 25.34 3.45 -12.08
CA ILE A 236 25.08 2.01 -12.21
C ILE A 236 25.96 1.44 -13.34
N LYS A 237 26.48 0.23 -13.13
CA LYS A 237 27.25 -0.49 -14.14
C LYS A 237 26.33 -0.87 -15.30
N VAL A 238 26.70 -0.49 -16.52
CA VAL A 238 25.89 -0.78 -17.71
C VAL A 238 26.07 -2.25 -18.13
N THR A 239 25.01 -3.03 -18.02
CA THR A 239 24.92 -4.39 -18.58
C THR A 239 24.28 -4.35 -19.97
N LYS A 240 24.34 -5.47 -20.72
CA LYS A 240 23.66 -5.57 -22.04
C LYS A 240 22.15 -5.33 -21.92
N GLU A 241 21.54 -5.89 -20.87
CA GLU A 241 20.11 -5.75 -20.58
C GLU A 241 19.74 -4.30 -20.24
N LEU A 242 20.58 -3.60 -19.48
CA LEU A 242 20.26 -2.23 -19.03
C LEU A 242 20.17 -1.22 -20.17
N LYS A 243 20.85 -1.49 -21.30
CA LYS A 243 20.90 -0.59 -22.47
C LYS A 243 19.54 -0.26 -23.07
N GLN A 244 18.57 -1.19 -22.98
CA GLN A 244 17.23 -0.97 -23.54
C GLN A 244 16.36 0.01 -22.72
N TYR A 245 16.82 0.36 -21.51
CA TYR A 245 16.13 1.24 -20.58
C TYR A 245 16.72 2.66 -20.56
N ASP A 246 17.58 2.99 -21.53
CA ASP A 246 18.13 4.35 -21.64
C ASP A 246 17.00 5.40 -21.75
N ASN A 247 17.13 6.47 -20.99
CA ASN A 247 16.13 7.54 -20.79
C ASN A 247 14.79 7.10 -20.15
N LYS A 248 14.66 5.85 -19.67
CA LYS A 248 13.45 5.37 -18.98
C LYS A 248 13.56 5.50 -17.46
N ILE A 249 12.42 5.42 -16.78
CA ILE A 249 12.34 5.30 -15.33
C ILE A 249 12.53 3.84 -14.93
N ILE A 250 13.52 3.59 -14.08
CA ILE A 250 13.88 2.26 -13.58
C ILE A 250 13.86 2.25 -12.05
N GLU A 251 13.41 1.16 -11.46
CA GLU A 251 13.51 0.91 -10.02
C GLU A 251 14.82 0.19 -9.73
N CYS A 252 15.58 0.71 -8.78
CA CYS A 252 16.85 0.12 -8.37
C CYS A 252 16.85 -0.11 -6.85
N LYS A 253 17.43 -1.24 -6.43
CA LYS A 253 17.76 -1.52 -5.02
C LYS A 253 19.24 -1.31 -4.76
N PHE A 254 19.61 -1.14 -3.50
CA PHE A 254 21.01 -0.98 -3.09
C PHE A 254 21.54 -2.28 -2.48
N GLU A 255 22.51 -2.91 -3.14
CA GLU A 255 23.14 -4.16 -2.70
C GLU A 255 24.65 -4.11 -2.94
N ASN A 256 25.44 -4.66 -1.99
CA ASN A 256 26.90 -4.72 -2.08
C ASN A 256 27.55 -3.37 -2.43
N ASN A 257 27.10 -2.29 -1.77
CA ASN A 257 27.54 -0.91 -2.00
C ASN A 257 27.31 -0.38 -3.43
N SER A 258 26.35 -0.95 -4.16
CA SER A 258 26.02 -0.54 -5.53
C SER A 258 24.51 -0.56 -5.81
N TRP A 259 24.06 0.29 -6.73
CA TRP A 259 22.68 0.24 -7.21
C TRP A 259 22.53 -0.88 -8.25
N VAL A 260 21.51 -1.71 -8.08
CA VAL A 260 21.19 -2.84 -8.95
C VAL A 260 19.79 -2.63 -9.52
N PHE A 261 19.67 -2.80 -10.84
CA PHE A 261 18.39 -2.72 -11.55
C PHE A 261 17.43 -3.81 -11.06
N MET A 262 16.18 -3.43 -10.79
CA MET A 262 15.10 -4.37 -10.47
C MET A 262 14.14 -4.52 -11.64
N ARG A 263 13.53 -3.42 -12.08
CA ARG A 263 12.52 -3.41 -13.13
C ARG A 263 12.38 -2.03 -13.76
N GLN A 264 11.71 -1.96 -14.91
CA GLN A 264 11.23 -0.71 -15.47
C GLN A 264 9.93 -0.27 -14.77
N ARG A 265 9.80 1.02 -14.47
CA ARG A 265 8.57 1.63 -13.97
C ARG A 265 7.78 2.27 -15.10
N VAL A 266 6.98 1.46 -15.80
CA VAL A 266 6.09 1.93 -16.88
C VAL A 266 4.93 2.78 -16.34
N ASP A 267 4.62 2.62 -15.07
CA ASP A 267 3.58 3.35 -14.33
C ASP A 267 4.02 4.76 -13.87
N LYS A 268 5.28 5.15 -14.15
CA LYS A 268 5.84 6.43 -13.67
C LYS A 268 6.35 7.29 -14.81
N SER A 269 5.86 8.52 -14.82
CA SER A 269 6.32 9.57 -15.73
C SER A 269 7.63 10.24 -15.27
N PHE A 270 7.88 10.25 -13.95
CA PHE A 270 9.01 10.97 -13.34
C PHE A 270 9.78 10.10 -12.32
N PRO A 271 11.10 10.33 -12.14
CA PRO A 271 11.85 9.68 -11.08
C PRO A 271 11.39 10.19 -9.70
N ASN A 272 11.78 9.49 -8.63
CA ASN A 272 11.52 9.98 -7.29
C ASN A 272 12.21 11.34 -7.06
N ALA A 273 11.58 12.21 -6.26
CA ALA A 273 12.20 13.46 -5.85
C ALA A 273 13.46 13.21 -5.00
N TYR A 274 14.43 14.12 -5.07
CA TYR A 274 15.68 14.06 -4.29
C TYR A 274 15.44 13.77 -2.81
N THR A 275 14.47 14.44 -2.19
CA THR A 275 14.11 14.23 -0.78
C THR A 275 13.64 12.80 -0.49
N THR A 276 12.94 12.18 -1.44
CA THR A 276 12.50 10.77 -1.33
C THR A 276 13.68 9.82 -1.47
N ALA A 277 14.58 10.07 -2.44
CA ALA A 277 15.78 9.27 -2.63
C ALA A 277 16.70 9.33 -1.40
N MET A 278 16.92 10.53 -0.85
CA MET A 278 17.69 10.70 0.40
C MET A 278 17.04 10.00 1.59
N ALA A 279 15.70 10.04 1.71
CA ALA A 279 14.99 9.32 2.76
C ALA A 279 15.21 7.80 2.64
N VAL A 280 15.19 7.25 1.42
CA VAL A 280 15.50 5.83 1.20
C VAL A 280 16.96 5.50 1.53
N CYS A 281 17.92 6.34 1.12
CA CYS A 281 19.32 6.17 1.50
C CYS A 281 19.51 6.18 3.03
N ASN A 282 18.82 7.06 3.74
CA ASN A 282 18.84 7.08 5.21
C ASN A 282 18.26 5.79 5.79
N SER A 283 17.16 5.26 5.24
CA SER A 283 16.59 3.96 5.65
C SER A 283 17.51 2.77 5.36
N ILE A 284 18.33 2.85 4.30
CA ILE A 284 19.33 1.81 3.98
C ILE A 284 20.51 1.88 4.95
N GLN A 285 21.00 3.08 5.27
CA GLN A 285 22.13 3.28 6.19
C GLN A 285 21.75 3.02 7.66
N ASN A 286 20.54 3.41 8.04
CA ASN A 286 20.03 3.30 9.40
C ASN A 286 18.74 2.47 9.43
N PRO A 287 18.81 1.17 9.08
CA PRO A 287 17.62 0.35 8.94
C PRO A 287 16.93 0.17 10.28
N VAL A 288 15.60 0.18 10.23
CA VAL A 288 14.76 -0.46 11.24
C VAL A 288 14.61 -1.90 10.78
N THR A 289 15.38 -2.82 11.37
CA THR A 289 15.27 -4.24 11.02
C THR A 289 13.94 -4.82 11.48
N LYS A 290 13.60 -5.99 10.95
CA LYS A 290 12.39 -6.71 11.34
C LYS A 290 12.40 -7.02 12.84
N GLU A 291 13.56 -7.43 13.36
CA GLU A 291 13.78 -7.76 14.77
C GLU A 291 13.60 -6.52 15.65
N MET A 292 14.20 -5.39 15.27
CA MET A 292 14.02 -4.12 15.98
C MET A 292 12.55 -3.66 16.01
N LEU A 293 11.84 -3.82 14.89
CA LEU A 293 10.41 -3.48 14.82
C LEU A 293 9.60 -4.34 15.79
N PHE A 294 9.84 -5.65 15.81
CA PHE A 294 9.11 -6.54 16.70
C PHE A 294 9.44 -6.31 18.16
N GLU A 295 10.71 -6.14 18.52
CA GLU A 295 11.11 -5.79 19.89
C GLU A 295 10.49 -4.46 20.34
N PHE A 296 10.32 -3.51 19.43
CA PHE A 296 9.62 -2.25 19.72
C PHE A 296 8.13 -2.48 20.00
N ILE A 297 7.45 -3.24 19.14
CA ILE A 297 6.03 -3.56 19.29
C ILE A 297 5.79 -4.36 20.59
N ASP A 298 6.61 -5.37 20.86
CA ASP A 298 6.52 -6.21 22.05
C ASP A 298 6.62 -5.34 23.33
N ARG A 299 7.53 -4.36 23.36
CA ARG A 299 7.63 -3.38 24.46
C ARG A 299 6.39 -2.50 24.61
N CYS A 300 5.78 -2.05 23.51
CA CYS A 300 4.54 -1.28 23.56
C CYS A 300 3.43 -2.08 24.26
N THR A 301 3.29 -3.37 23.92
CA THR A 301 2.35 -4.30 24.56
C THR A 301 2.53 -4.39 26.06
N ALA A 302 3.79 -4.55 26.52
CA ALA A 302 4.10 -4.67 27.94
C ALA A 302 3.74 -3.40 28.73
N THR A 303 3.99 -2.22 28.15
CA THR A 303 3.62 -0.94 28.74
C THR A 303 2.10 -0.77 28.81
N SER A 304 1.36 -1.17 27.76
CA SER A 304 -0.11 -1.13 27.75
C SER A 304 -0.72 -2.12 28.75
N GLN A 305 -0.18 -3.33 28.89
CA GLN A 305 -0.64 -4.33 29.86
C GLN A 305 -0.41 -3.91 31.32
N GLY A 306 0.66 -3.15 31.58
CA GLY A 306 0.90 -2.51 32.89
C GLY A 306 -0.11 -1.42 33.23
N GLN A 307 -0.69 -0.75 32.23
CA GLN A 307 -1.72 0.29 32.40
C GLN A 307 -3.16 -0.29 32.45
N THR A 308 -3.46 -1.39 31.75
CA THR A 308 -4.79 -2.03 31.76
C THR A 308 -5.16 -2.74 33.07
N ARG A 309 -4.26 -2.86 34.05
CA ARG A 309 -4.66 -3.25 35.42
C ARG A 309 -5.56 -2.23 36.12
N LYS A 310 -5.87 -1.08 35.48
CA LYS A 310 -6.81 -0.09 36.02
C LYS A 310 -8.10 0.17 35.24
N HIS A 311 -8.32 -0.28 33.99
CA HIS A 311 -9.65 -0.14 33.38
C HIS A 311 -9.89 -1.04 32.15
N HIS A 312 -11.06 -1.70 32.20
CA HIS A 312 -11.87 -2.36 31.16
C HIS A 312 -11.40 -3.68 30.51
N LEU A 313 -12.23 -4.70 30.78
CA LEU A 313 -12.39 -5.95 30.02
C LEU A 313 -12.87 -5.64 28.59
N ASP A 314 -12.22 -6.25 27.62
CA ASP A 314 -12.52 -6.15 26.19
C ASP A 314 -13.73 -7.05 25.82
N PRO A 315 -14.82 -6.52 25.23
CA PRO A 315 -16.02 -7.29 24.89
C PRO A 315 -15.85 -8.23 23.67
N ASP A 316 -14.78 -8.09 22.90
CA ASP A 316 -14.64 -8.78 21.60
C ASP A 316 -14.17 -10.25 21.71
N THR A 317 -14.04 -10.78 22.93
CA THR A 317 -13.67 -12.19 23.15
C THR A 317 -14.85 -13.16 22.95
N GLU A 318 -16.10 -12.68 22.83
CA GLU A 318 -17.30 -13.53 22.74
C GLU A 318 -17.90 -13.69 21.33
N LEU A 319 -17.32 -13.08 20.29
CA LEU A 319 -17.91 -13.12 18.92
C LEU A 319 -17.41 -14.26 18.02
N MET A 320 -16.73 -15.27 18.56
CA MET A 320 -16.28 -16.42 17.77
C MET A 320 -16.88 -17.72 18.33
N PRO A 321 -17.81 -18.39 17.62
CA PRO A 321 -18.18 -19.75 17.98
C PRO A 321 -16.96 -20.69 17.81
N PRO A 322 -16.76 -21.66 18.72
CA PRO A 322 -15.61 -22.55 18.65
C PRO A 322 -15.63 -23.39 17.37
N PRO A 323 -14.46 -23.70 16.79
CA PRO A 323 -14.38 -24.53 15.59
C PRO A 323 -14.97 -25.93 15.84
N PRO A 324 -15.76 -26.49 14.91
CA PRO A 324 -16.36 -27.80 15.08
C PRO A 324 -15.29 -28.90 15.20
N PRO A 325 -15.52 -29.94 16.01
CA PRO A 325 -14.56 -31.02 16.23
C PRO A 325 -14.30 -31.80 14.93
N LYS A 326 -13.01 -32.03 14.63
CA LYS A 326 -12.57 -32.83 13.48
C LYS A 326 -13.11 -34.27 13.62
N ARG A 327 -13.92 -34.72 12.67
CA ARG A 327 -14.34 -36.12 12.57
C ARG A 327 -13.12 -36.99 12.20
N PRO A 328 -12.89 -38.12 12.88
CA PRO A 328 -11.83 -39.05 12.50
C PRO A 328 -12.15 -39.69 11.14
N HIS A 329 -11.14 -39.72 10.25
CA HIS A 329 -11.19 -40.51 9.02
C HIS A 329 -11.23 -41.99 9.37
N THR A 330 -12.35 -42.66 9.13
CA THR A 330 -12.41 -44.12 9.06
C THR A 330 -11.91 -44.55 7.68
N ILE A 331 -10.81 -45.30 7.67
CA ILE A 331 -10.34 -46.08 6.53
C ILE A 331 -11.12 -47.40 6.56
N THR A 332 -11.88 -47.67 5.52
CA THR A 332 -12.27 -49.01 5.06
C THR A 332 -12.36 -48.98 3.56
#